data_AF-A0A538CX49-F1
#
_entry.id   AF-A0A538CX49-F1
#
_cell.length_a   1.000
_cell.length_b   1.000
_cell.length_c   1.000
_cell.angle_alpha   90.00
_cell.angle_beta   90.00
_cell.angle_gamma   90.00
#
_symmetry.space_group_name_H-M   'P 1'
#
loop_
_entity.id
_entity.type
_entity.pdbx_description
1 polymer ?
#
loop_
_entity_poly.entity_id
_entity_poly.type
_entity_poly.pdbx_seq_one_letter_code
_entity_poly.pdbx_strand_id
1 'polypeptide(L)' 'MAADEETPQPAEPPPCLACRGTGQVISNLGGSPSTVTCPWCEGTGRFIPDHDAQAARRES' A
#
# COMPACT_ATOMS: atom_id res chain seq x y z
N MET A 1 5.40 7.76 -42.82
CA MET A 1 5.79 6.74 -41.83
C MET A 1 4.94 6.99 -40.60
N ALA A 2 3.98 6.10 -40.31
CA ALA A 2 3.22 6.16 -39.06
C ALA A 2 4.05 5.41 -38.01
N ALA A 3 4.64 6.16 -37.09
CA ALA A 3 5.29 5.58 -35.91
C ALA A 3 4.24 5.61 -34.80
N ASP A 4 3.63 4.45 -34.59
CA ASP A 4 3.07 3.95 -33.34
C ASP A 4 2.93 4.99 -32.22
N GLU A 5 1.73 5.55 -32.08
CA GLU A 5 1.34 6.28 -30.87
C GLU A 5 1.16 5.25 -29.75
N GLU A 6 2.28 4.89 -29.13
CA GLU A 6 2.33 4.05 -27.94
C GLU A 6 1.57 4.77 -26.82
N THR A 7 0.30 4.39 -26.65
CA THR A 7 -0.49 4.82 -25.50
C THR A 7 0.22 4.32 -24.26
N PRO A 8 0.64 5.19 -23.31
CA PRO A 8 1.36 4.74 -22.13
C PRO A 8 0.45 3.78 -21.37
N GLN A 9 0.87 2.51 -21.32
CA GLN A 9 0.20 1.50 -20.50
C GLN A 9 0.20 2.00 -19.06
N PRO A 10 -0.89 1.82 -18.29
CA PRO A 10 -0.88 2.18 -16.88
C PRO A 10 0.27 1.45 -16.21
N ALA A 11 1.30 2.19 -15.80
CA ALA A 11 2.40 1.64 -15.03
C ALA A 11 1.81 0.96 -13.80
N GLU A 12 2.30 -0.24 -13.47
CA GLU A 12 1.86 -0.93 -12.26
C GLU A 12 1.97 0.01 -11.05
N PRO A 13 1.00 -0.03 -10.12
CA PRO A 13 1.04 0.85 -8.97
C PRO A 13 2.34 0.63 -8.20
N PRO A 14 3.00 1.72 -7.75
CA PRO A 14 4.30 1.62 -7.10
C PRO A 14 4.21 0.79 -5.82
N PRO A 15 5.34 0.26 -5.32
CA PRO A 15 5.34 -0.47 -4.06
C PRO A 15 4.85 0.42 -2.91
N CYS A 16 4.13 -0.17 -1.97
CA CYS A 16 3.69 0.54 -0.77
C CYS A 16 4.90 0.98 0.04
N LEU A 17 5.07 2.29 0.21
CA LEU A 17 6.22 2.85 0.94
C LEU A 17 6.18 2.56 2.44
N ALA A 18 4.98 2.41 3.02
CA ALA A 18 4.79 2.18 4.46
C ALA A 18 5.33 0.80 4.91
N CYS A 19 5.05 -0.25 4.14
CA CYS A 19 5.57 -1.60 4.39
C CYS A 19 6.75 -1.99 3.50
N ARG A 20 7.22 -1.08 2.64
CA ARG A 20 8.26 -1.31 1.62
C ARG A 20 7.97 -2.52 0.73
N GLY A 21 6.72 -2.68 0.32
CA GLY A 21 6.30 -3.78 -0.55
C GLY A 21 6.08 -5.13 0.14
N THR A 22 6.25 -5.24 1.46
CA THR A 22 6.13 -6.52 2.18
C THR A 22 4.69 -6.90 2.53
N GLY A 23 3.76 -5.94 2.49
CA GLY A 23 2.38 -6.13 2.94
C GLY A 23 2.19 -6.13 4.46
N GLN A 24 3.27 -6.06 5.26
CA GLN A 24 3.20 -6.14 6.72
C GLN A 24 4.01 -5.03 7.40
N VAL A 25 3.59 -4.63 8.59
CA VAL A 25 4.30 -3.64 9.42
C VAL A 25 4.39 -4.12 10.86
N ILE A 26 5.42 -3.68 11.57
CA ILE A 26 5.53 -3.93 13.02
C ILE A 26 4.73 -2.84 13.76
N SER A 27 3.74 -3.26 14.54
CA SER A 27 2.98 -2.41 15.43
C SER A 27 3.42 -2.61 16.86
N ASN A 28 3.75 -1.51 17.55
CA ASN A 28 3.98 -1.50 19.00
C ASN A 28 2.71 -1.14 19.79
N LEU A 29 1.55 -1.12 19.13
CA LEU A 29 0.28 -0.83 19.78
C LEU A 29 -0.05 -1.97 20.76
N GLY A 30 -0.34 -1.64 22.02
CA GLY A 30 -0.51 -2.64 23.09
C GLY A 30 0.76 -2.96 23.88
N GLY A 31 1.87 -2.22 23.66
CA GLY A 31 3.07 -2.30 24.50
C GLY A 31 4.01 -3.47 24.17
N SER A 32 3.72 -4.26 23.13
CA SER A 32 4.61 -5.28 22.60
C SER A 32 4.62 -5.23 21.07
N PRO A 33 5.78 -5.41 20.42
CA PRO A 33 5.88 -5.45 18.97
C PRO A 33 5.11 -6.66 18.44
N SER A 34 4.23 -6.41 17.47
CA SER A 34 3.48 -7.44 16.74
C SER A 34 3.53 -7.16 15.25
N THR A 35 3.61 -8.22 14.44
CA THR A 35 3.49 -8.05 12.99
C THR A 35 2.02 -8.00 12.64
N VAL A 36 1.59 -6.93 11.97
CA VAL A 36 0.21 -6.74 11.53
C VAL A 36 0.17 -6.48 10.03
N THR A 37 -0.98 -6.77 9.41
CA THR A 37 -1.24 -6.39 8.03
C THR A 37 -1.06 -4.88 7.86
N CYS A 38 -0.33 -4.47 6.84
CA CYS A 38 -0.09 -3.06 6.55
C CYS A 38 -1.42 -2.38 6.22
N PRO A 39 -1.91 -1.41 7.04
CA PRO A 39 -3.20 -0.79 6.80
C PRO A 39 -3.19 0.14 5.58
N TRP A 40 -2.02 0.51 5.05
CA TRP A 40 -1.88 1.36 3.85
C TRP A 40 -2.03 0.63 2.52
N CYS A 41 -1.84 -0.69 2.51
CA CYS A 41 -1.98 -1.49 1.29
C CYS A 41 -2.82 -2.75 1.51
N GLU A 42 -3.42 -2.88 2.69
CA GLU A 42 -4.26 -4.03 3.07
C GLU A 42 -3.57 -5.40 2.89
N GLY A 43 -2.23 -5.42 2.95
CA GLY A 43 -1.45 -6.64 2.74
C GLY A 43 -0.98 -6.87 1.30
N THR A 44 -1.42 -6.07 0.33
CA THR A 44 -1.04 -6.25 -1.09
C THR A 44 0.42 -5.90 -1.39
N GLY A 45 1.05 -5.09 -0.54
CA GLY A 45 2.39 -4.55 -0.80
C GLY A 45 2.44 -3.49 -1.91
N ARG A 46 1.32 -3.14 -2.53
CA ARG A 46 1.25 -2.10 -3.57
C ARG A 46 0.51 -0.87 -3.06
N PHE A 47 0.82 0.28 -3.63
CA PHE A 47 0.09 1.52 -3.34
C PHE A 47 -1.35 1.38 -3.82
N ILE A 48 -2.31 1.67 -2.94
CA ILE A 48 -3.73 1.71 -3.26
C ILE A 48 -4.15 3.19 -3.34
N PRO A 49 -4.54 3.70 -4.52
CA PRO A 49 -5.03 5.07 -4.63
C PRO A 49 -6.36 5.24 -3.88
N ASP A 50 -6.57 6.42 -3.30
CA ASP A 50 -7.78 6.78 -2.52
C ASP A 50 -8.01 5.96 -1.24
N HIS A 51 -7.03 5.14 -0.81
CA HIS A 51 -7.16 4.33 0.40
C HIS A 51 -6.82 5.11 1.67
N ASP A 52 -7.81 5.32 2.55
CA ASP A 52 -7.59 5.88 3.89
C ASP A 52 -7.17 4.80 4.88
N ALA A 53 -5.86 4.62 5.02
CA ALA A 53 -5.24 3.72 5.98
C ALA A 53 -5.60 4.00 7.45
N GLN A 54 -6.12 5.19 7.77
CA GLN A 54 -6.46 5.59 9.13
C GLN A 54 -7.95 5.38 9.45
N ALA A 55 -8.81 5.21 8.44
CA ALA A 55 -10.23 4.95 8.63
C ALA A 55 -10.46 3.73 9.54
N ALA A 56 -9.68 2.66 9.34
CA ALA A 56 -9.77 1.42 10.12
C ALA A 56 -9.50 1.57 11.63
N ARG A 57 -8.95 2.70 12.09
CA ARG A 57 -8.61 2.96 13.51
C ARG A 57 -9.43 4.07 14.15
N ARG A 58 -10.28 4.78 13.40
CA ARG A 58 -11.11 5.87 13.96
C ARG A 58 -12.30 5.37 14.79
N GLU A 59 -12.66 4.09 14.66
CA GLU A 59 -13.84 3.50 15.29
C GLU A 59 -13.51 2.60 16.50
N SER A 60 -12.42 2.88 17.24
CA SER A 60 -12.00 2.09 18.40
C SER A 60 -11.99 2.89 19.70
#